data_AF-A0A858RNV1-F1
#
_entry.id   AF-A0A858RNV1-F1
#
_cell.length_a   1.000
_cell.length_b   1.000
_cell.length_c   1.000
_cell.angle_alpha   90.00
_cell.angle_beta   90.00
_cell.angle_gamma   90.00
#
_symmetry.space_group_name_H-M   'P 1'
#
loop_
_entity.id
_entity.type
_entity.pdbx_description
1 polymer ?
#
loop_
_entity_poly.entity_id
_entity_poly.type
_entity_poly.pdbx_seq_one_letter_code
_entity_poly.pdbx_strand_id
1 'polypeptide(L)'
;MKPAPLHRSLTFCSGIFVMIFIVWSWRDSMTATTYAFVSPYSVLSECGALSVCRGVPTGTQAMGRDATALAGGLVAVACPPPAFRRGSGEYGTILPQPGEPHHVWALDVMKMAPTNCWLLMIPHWLLLLAVTMVWAPALILRQRRTGRALRVSEMLPKENTATSPPTTPTAVRRRWLLRSACGRARGDRGAPSA
;
A
#
# COMPACT_ATOMS: atom_id res chain seq x y z
N MET A 1 -19.65 -20.51 -3.62
CA MET A 1 -18.46 -21.15 -3.02
C MET A 1 -18.03 -20.33 -1.80
N LYS A 2 -17.81 -20.96 -0.63
CA LYS A 2 -17.33 -20.23 0.57
C LYS A 2 -15.87 -19.82 0.32
N PRO A 3 -15.49 -18.55 0.51
CA PRO A 3 -14.09 -18.15 0.35
C PRO A 3 -13.24 -18.91 1.36
N ALA A 4 -12.19 -19.57 0.85
CA ALA A 4 -11.29 -20.40 1.65
C ALA A 4 -10.71 -19.57 2.82
N PRO A 5 -10.54 -20.17 4.01
CA PRO A 5 -10.01 -19.47 5.18
C PRO A 5 -8.62 -18.84 4.93
N LEU A 6 -7.86 -19.38 3.97
CA LEU A 6 -6.54 -18.88 3.57
C LEU A 6 -6.55 -17.42 3.06
N HIS A 7 -7.55 -17.02 2.27
CA HIS A 7 -7.63 -15.63 1.77
C HIS A 7 -7.86 -14.61 2.89
N ARG A 8 -8.36 -15.08 4.04
CA ARG A 8 -8.72 -14.23 5.18
C ARG A 8 -7.52 -13.86 6.04
N SER A 9 -6.53 -14.73 6.18
CA SER A 9 -5.28 -14.37 6.85
C SER A 9 -4.43 -13.45 5.95
N LEU A 10 -4.41 -13.71 4.64
CA LEU A 10 -3.55 -12.99 3.70
C LEU A 10 -3.84 -11.49 3.64
N THR A 11 -5.12 -11.09 3.57
CA THR A 11 -5.51 -9.66 3.55
C THR A 11 -5.23 -8.92 4.85
N PHE A 12 -5.24 -9.64 5.98
CA PHE A 12 -4.86 -9.06 7.27
C PHE A 12 -3.34 -8.88 7.35
N CYS A 13 -2.59 -9.94 7.02
CA CYS A 13 -1.14 -9.91 7.01
C CYS A 13 -0.59 -8.86 6.03
N SER A 14 -1.19 -8.72 4.84
CA SER A 14 -0.74 -7.75 3.84
C SER A 14 -0.78 -6.31 4.36
N GLY A 15 -1.85 -5.93 5.07
CA GLY A 15 -1.95 -4.58 5.65
C GLY A 15 -0.88 -4.32 6.71
N ILE A 16 -0.63 -5.30 7.59
CA ILE A 16 0.43 -5.21 8.61
C ILE A 16 1.80 -5.09 7.95
N PHE A 17 2.10 -5.92 6.94
CA PHE A 17 3.37 -5.85 6.23
C PHE A 17 3.59 -4.49 5.57
N VAL A 18 2.55 -3.91 4.95
CA VAL A 18 2.65 -2.58 4.35
C VAL A 18 2.89 -1.50 5.41
N MET A 19 2.19 -1.54 6.55
CA MET A 19 2.43 -0.58 7.64
C MET A 19 3.84 -0.69 8.21
N ILE A 20 4.32 -1.91 8.47
CA ILE A 20 5.69 -2.16 8.94
C ILE A 20 6.70 -1.61 7.92
N PHE A 21 6.47 -1.86 6.63
CA PHE A 21 7.32 -1.35 5.56
C PHE A 21 7.36 0.18 5.53
N ILE A 22 6.21 0.86 5.67
CA ILE A 22 6.15 2.33 5.69
C ILE A 22 6.88 2.90 6.92
N VAL A 23 6.71 2.28 8.09
CA VAL A 23 7.42 2.71 9.31
C VAL A 23 8.93 2.49 9.17
N TRP A 24 9.32 1.36 8.60
CA TRP A 24 10.71 1.07 8.30
C TRP A 24 11.29 2.08 7.29
N SER A 25 10.59 2.35 6.18
CA SER A 25 11.05 3.31 5.17
C SER A 25 11.13 4.74 5.71
N TRP A 26 10.20 5.12 6.60
CA TRP A 26 10.27 6.39 7.31
C TRP A 26 11.55 6.48 8.14
N ARG A 27 11.81 5.49 9.01
CA ARG A 27 13.04 5.45 9.80
C ARG A 27 14.28 5.47 8.92
N ASP A 28 14.26 4.69 7.85
CA ASP A 28 15.37 4.58 6.90
C ASP A 28 15.68 5.91 6.21
N SER A 29 14.64 6.63 5.77
CA SER A 29 14.75 7.95 5.14
C SER A 29 15.34 9.04 6.04
N MET A 30 15.37 8.82 7.36
CA MET A 30 16.04 9.73 8.29
C MET A 30 17.56 9.52 8.33
N THR A 31 18.03 8.35 7.88
CA THR A 31 19.45 7.93 7.97
C THR A 31 20.13 7.78 6.61
N ALA A 32 19.35 7.69 5.54
CA ALA A 32 19.85 7.55 4.19
C ALA A 32 18.90 8.19 3.20
N THR A 33 19.46 8.75 2.14
CA THR A 33 18.72 9.17 0.95
C THR A 33 18.75 8.02 -0.03
N THR A 34 17.57 7.51 -0.37
CA THR A 34 17.43 6.50 -1.44
C THR A 34 16.80 7.18 -2.65
N TYR A 35 17.38 6.99 -3.83
CA TYR A 35 16.90 7.65 -5.04
C TYR A 35 16.82 6.70 -6.24
N ALA A 36 15.88 7.00 -7.11
CA ALA A 36 15.73 6.37 -8.41
C ALA A 36 15.40 7.45 -9.46
N PHE A 37 16.28 7.63 -10.41
CA PHE A 37 16.16 8.54 -11.54
C PHE A 37 15.79 7.74 -12.79
N VAL A 38 14.60 8.00 -13.33
CA VAL A 38 14.10 7.43 -14.58
C VAL A 38 13.55 8.60 -15.41
N SER A 39 14.45 9.26 -16.14
CA SER A 39 14.15 10.47 -16.92
C SER A 39 12.82 10.37 -17.69
N PRO A 40 11.89 11.34 -17.52
CA PRO A 40 12.03 12.62 -16.81
C PRO A 40 11.65 12.58 -15.32
N TYR A 41 11.39 11.40 -14.77
CA TYR A 41 10.93 11.23 -13.41
C TYR A 41 12.08 10.92 -12.45
N SER A 42 11.94 11.38 -11.22
CA SER A 42 12.78 10.95 -10.12
C SER A 42 11.95 10.69 -8.88
N VAL A 43 12.35 9.69 -8.13
CA VAL A 43 11.77 9.34 -6.84
C VAL A 43 12.89 9.36 -5.82
N LEU A 44 12.71 10.13 -4.76
CA LEU A 44 13.66 10.25 -3.67
C LEU A 44 12.95 9.97 -2.35
N SER A 45 13.61 9.24 -1.46
CA SER A 45 13.15 8.96 -0.11
C SER A 45 14.20 9.51 0.85
N GLU A 46 13.83 10.58 1.56
CA GLU A 46 14.73 11.33 2.44
C GLU A 46 13.95 12.15 3.47
N CYS A 47 14.58 12.48 4.59
CA CYS A 47 14.05 13.39 5.62
C CYS A 47 12.61 13.07 6.08
N GLY A 48 12.22 11.79 6.10
CA GLY A 48 10.85 11.41 6.49
C GLY A 48 9.79 11.62 5.42
N ALA A 49 10.15 11.90 4.16
CA ALA A 49 9.22 12.04 3.05
C ALA A 49 9.64 11.26 1.81
N LEU A 50 8.64 10.97 0.98
CA LEU A 50 8.79 10.47 -0.38
C LEU A 50 8.56 11.64 -1.33
N SER A 51 9.59 12.02 -2.08
CA SER A 51 9.56 13.06 -3.09
C SER A 51 9.47 12.42 -4.47
N VAL A 52 8.44 12.79 -5.23
CA VAL A 52 8.30 12.43 -6.64
C VAL A 52 8.44 13.70 -7.44
N CYS A 53 9.39 13.72 -8.35
CA CYS A 53 9.66 14.87 -9.21
C CYS A 53 9.56 14.47 -10.67
N ARG A 54 9.06 15.39 -11.48
CA ARG A 54 9.25 15.40 -12.93
C ARG A 54 10.18 16.55 -13.24
N GLY A 55 11.41 16.24 -13.61
CA GLY A 55 12.45 17.21 -13.93
C GLY A 55 12.71 17.32 -15.43
N VAL A 56 13.76 18.08 -15.74
CA VAL A 56 14.33 18.13 -17.09
C VAL A 56 14.96 16.76 -17.38
N PRO A 57 14.75 16.19 -18.57
CA PRO A 57 15.40 14.94 -18.95
C PRO A 57 16.93 15.08 -18.86
N THR A 58 17.56 14.43 -17.88
CA THR A 58 19.02 14.44 -17.74
C THR A 58 19.69 13.37 -18.61
N GLY A 59 18.91 12.47 -19.22
CA GLY A 59 19.42 11.32 -19.99
C GLY A 59 20.08 10.25 -19.12
N THR A 60 20.20 10.47 -17.81
CA THR A 60 20.83 9.56 -16.87
C THR A 60 19.77 8.73 -16.13
N GLN A 61 19.92 7.41 -16.20
CA GLN A 61 19.24 6.50 -15.29
C GLN A 61 20.23 6.16 -14.18
N ALA A 62 19.85 6.47 -12.95
CA ALA A 62 20.69 6.21 -11.79
C ALA A 62 19.80 5.77 -10.64
N MET A 63 20.20 4.71 -9.95
CA MET A 63 19.57 4.25 -8.72
C MET A 63 20.68 4.08 -7.70
N GLY A 64 20.42 4.53 -6.48
CA GLY A 64 21.44 4.52 -5.47
C GLY A 64 20.91 4.87 -4.10
N ARG A 65 21.85 4.82 -3.16
CA ARG A 65 21.60 5.07 -1.76
C ARG A 65 22.83 5.76 -1.20
N ASP A 66 22.63 6.98 -0.76
CA ASP A 66 23.67 7.75 -0.10
C ASP A 66 23.31 7.82 1.38
N ALA A 67 24.30 7.62 2.26
CA ALA A 67 24.12 7.98 3.65
C ALA A 67 23.76 9.46 3.69
N THR A 68 22.67 9.85 4.35
CA THR A 68 22.43 11.28 4.57
C THR A 68 23.64 11.75 5.34
N ALA A 69 24.36 12.75 4.81
CA ALA A 69 25.56 13.27 5.43
C ALA A 69 25.18 13.96 6.75
N LEU A 70 24.93 13.16 7.79
CA LEU A 70 24.86 13.55 9.19
C LEU A 70 26.16 14.21 9.68
N ALA A 71 27.18 14.30 8.81
CA ALA A 71 28.46 14.96 9.04
C ALA A 71 28.33 16.48 9.33
N GLY A 72 27.17 17.11 9.08
CA GLY A 72 26.95 18.53 9.38
C GLY A 72 26.34 18.85 10.74
N GLY A 73 25.98 17.88 11.58
CA GLY A 73 25.46 18.12 12.93
C GLY A 73 24.10 18.86 13.02
N LEU A 74 23.36 19.02 11.93
CA LEU A 74 22.11 19.77 11.92
C LEU A 74 20.88 18.86 12.01
N VAL A 75 20.28 18.95 13.20
CA VAL A 75 18.85 19.02 13.52
C VAL A 75 18.00 17.85 13.02
N ALA A 76 17.37 17.16 13.97
CA ALA A 76 16.21 16.33 13.73
C ALA A 76 15.10 17.18 13.07
N VAL A 77 15.18 17.35 11.75
CA VAL A 77 14.26 18.20 11.01
C VAL A 77 12.89 17.56 11.08
N ALA A 78 11.96 18.35 11.60
CA ALA A 78 10.54 18.05 11.69
C ALA A 78 10.04 17.42 10.38
N CYS A 79 9.13 16.44 10.51
CA CYS A 79 8.47 15.83 9.35
C CYS A 79 8.01 16.93 8.40
N PRO A 80 8.54 16.99 7.16
CA PRO A 80 8.28 18.12 6.30
C PRO A 80 6.77 18.17 6.00
N PRO A 81 6.19 19.37 5.85
CA PRO A 81 4.77 19.48 5.50
C PRO A 81 4.55 18.91 4.10
N PRO A 82 3.37 18.33 3.80
CA PRO A 82 3.04 17.95 2.43
C PRO A 82 3.13 19.17 1.52
N ALA A 83 3.83 19.03 0.40
CA ALA A 83 4.03 20.13 -0.54
C ALA A 83 3.88 19.65 -1.97
N PHE A 84 3.27 20.50 -2.79
CA PHE A 84 3.26 20.36 -4.24
C PHE A 84 3.72 21.68 -4.84
N ARG A 85 4.75 21.63 -5.69
CA ARG A 85 5.28 22.81 -6.36
C ARG A 85 5.50 22.53 -7.83
N ARG A 86 5.10 23.48 -8.68
CA ARG A 86 5.38 23.48 -10.11
C ARG A 86 6.48 24.50 -10.40
N GLY A 87 7.28 24.23 -11.43
CA GLY A 87 8.21 25.20 -12.00
C GLY A 87 7.54 26.51 -12.38
N SER A 88 8.17 27.64 -12.07
CA SER A 88 7.75 28.95 -12.58
C SER A 88 8.54 29.37 -13.83
N GLY A 89 9.68 28.73 -14.10
CA GLY A 89 10.61 29.16 -15.16
C GLY A 89 11.31 30.48 -14.83
N GLU A 90 11.24 30.93 -13.58
CA GLU A 90 11.98 32.12 -13.14
C GLU A 90 13.48 31.82 -13.09
N TYR A 91 14.26 32.67 -13.73
CA TYR A 91 15.71 32.58 -13.69
C TYR A 91 16.22 33.22 -12.39
N GLY A 92 16.97 32.46 -11.62
CA GLY A 92 17.77 33.01 -10.52
C GLY A 92 18.89 32.06 -10.14
N THR A 93 19.68 32.48 -9.16
CA THR A 93 20.76 31.67 -8.59
C THR A 93 20.37 31.26 -7.18
N ILE A 94 19.98 30.00 -6.99
CA ILE A 94 19.90 29.39 -5.65
C ILE A 94 21.24 28.72 -5.38
N LEU A 95 22.00 29.28 -4.46
CA LEU A 95 23.10 28.57 -3.84
C LEU A 95 22.55 27.80 -2.64
N PRO A 96 22.82 26.49 -2.51
CA PRO A 96 22.43 25.75 -1.33
C PRO A 96 23.07 26.41 -0.10
N GLN A 97 22.25 26.86 0.85
CA GLN A 97 22.78 27.41 2.09
C GLN A 97 23.29 26.27 2.99
N PRO A 98 24.50 26.38 3.57
CA PRO A 98 24.99 25.37 4.50
C PRO A 98 24.02 25.18 5.66
N GLY A 99 23.56 23.95 5.87
CA GLY A 99 22.65 23.59 6.96
C GLY A 99 21.16 23.80 6.67
N GLU A 100 20.80 24.26 5.48
CA GLU A 100 19.41 24.30 5.05
C GLU A 100 18.88 22.86 4.87
N PRO A 101 17.67 22.55 5.37
CA PRO A 101 17.08 21.24 5.14
C PRO A 101 16.89 21.00 3.63
N HIS A 102 17.28 19.81 3.17
CA HIS A 102 17.23 19.47 1.74
C HIS A 102 15.84 19.68 1.11
N HIS A 103 14.76 19.47 1.86
CA HIS A 103 13.40 19.70 1.36
C HIS A 103 13.11 21.19 1.05
N VAL A 104 13.69 22.14 1.80
CA VAL A 104 13.52 23.58 1.53
C VAL A 104 14.28 23.94 0.25
N TRP A 105 15.52 23.46 0.14
CA TRP A 105 16.32 23.61 -1.05
C TRP A 105 15.61 23.03 -2.29
N ALA A 106 15.07 21.81 -2.20
CA ALA A 106 14.33 21.18 -3.30
C ALA A 106 13.11 22.01 -3.72
N LEU A 107 12.36 22.56 -2.75
CA LEU A 107 11.24 23.44 -3.03
C LEU A 107 11.67 24.74 -3.72
N ASP A 108 12.83 25.29 -3.37
CA ASP A 108 13.32 26.51 -3.99
C ASP A 108 13.90 26.25 -5.39
N VAL A 109 14.67 25.18 -5.58
CA VAL A 109 15.13 24.73 -6.91
C VAL A 109 13.95 24.55 -7.86
N MET A 110 12.84 24.02 -7.34
CA MET A 110 11.63 23.86 -8.13
C MET A 110 10.95 25.15 -8.54
N LYS A 111 11.23 26.31 -7.93
CA LYS A 111 10.77 27.60 -8.49
C LYS A 111 11.47 27.85 -9.83
N MET A 112 12.77 27.61 -9.89
CA MET A 112 13.60 27.89 -11.08
C MET A 112 13.43 26.87 -12.19
N ALA A 113 12.81 25.73 -11.89
CA ALA A 113 12.57 24.70 -12.88
C ALA A 113 11.60 25.20 -13.98
N PRO A 114 11.74 24.70 -15.22
CA PRO A 114 10.77 24.94 -16.29
C PRO A 114 9.33 24.63 -15.87
N THR A 115 8.35 25.29 -16.48
CA THR A 115 6.92 25.21 -16.08
C THR A 115 6.29 23.81 -16.24
N ASN A 116 6.92 22.93 -17.02
CA ASN A 116 6.53 21.53 -17.17
C ASN A 116 7.10 20.61 -16.07
N CYS A 117 7.98 21.12 -15.21
CA CYS A 117 8.53 20.41 -14.07
C CYS A 117 7.63 20.56 -12.84
N TRP A 118 7.58 19.53 -12.00
CA TRP A 118 6.87 19.58 -10.73
C TRP A 118 7.50 18.66 -9.70
N LEU A 119 7.28 18.98 -8.43
CA LEU A 119 7.69 18.21 -7.26
C LEU A 119 6.49 17.99 -6.36
N LEU A 120 6.28 16.73 -5.99
CA LEU A 120 5.30 16.30 -5.02
C LEU A 120 6.04 15.65 -3.86
N MET A 121 5.92 16.24 -2.67
CA MET A 121 6.52 15.70 -1.45
C MET A 121 5.42 15.13 -0.55
N ILE A 122 5.52 13.84 -0.29
CA ILE A 122 4.55 13.06 0.48
C ILE A 122 5.23 12.56 1.77
N PRO A 123 4.94 13.18 2.91
CA PRO A 123 5.40 12.68 4.21
C PRO A 123 4.95 11.23 4.47
N HIS A 124 5.82 10.42 5.09
CA HIS A 124 5.50 9.01 5.34
C HIS A 124 4.28 8.81 6.26
N TRP A 125 4.02 9.75 7.17
CA TRP A 125 2.83 9.70 8.02
C TRP A 125 1.53 9.80 7.20
N LEU A 126 1.53 10.53 6.08
CA LEU A 126 0.40 10.59 5.16
C LEU A 126 0.21 9.28 4.40
N LEU A 127 1.31 8.62 3.99
CA LEU A 127 1.25 7.28 3.39
C LEU A 127 0.65 6.27 4.38
N LEU A 128 1.06 6.32 5.64
CA LEU A 128 0.51 5.47 6.70
C LEU A 128 -0.98 5.75 6.92
N LEU A 129 -1.39 7.02 6.91
CA LEU A 129 -2.79 7.43 7.04
C LEU A 129 -3.63 6.92 5.85
N ALA A 130 -3.13 7.04 4.62
CA ALA A 130 -3.82 6.53 3.44
C ALA A 130 -4.02 5.01 3.50
N VAL A 131 -2.97 4.26 3.88
CA VAL A 131 -3.05 2.80 4.03
C VAL A 131 -4.02 2.41 5.15
N THR A 132 -3.95 3.05 6.32
CA THR A 132 -4.88 2.78 7.42
C THR A 132 -6.32 3.10 7.04
N MET A 133 -6.56 4.19 6.31
CA MET A 133 -7.90 4.57 5.83
C MET A 133 -8.49 3.56 4.84
N VAL A 134 -7.68 2.90 4.01
CA VAL A 134 -8.16 1.85 3.11
C VAL A 134 -8.33 0.51 3.85
N TRP A 135 -7.40 0.20 4.73
CA TRP A 135 -7.35 -1.09 5.42
C TRP A 135 -8.38 -1.22 6.54
N ALA A 136 -8.59 -0.19 7.36
CA ALA A 136 -9.50 -0.25 8.50
C ALA A 136 -10.97 -0.50 8.10
N PRO A 137 -11.55 0.17 7.09
CA PRO A 137 -12.89 -0.15 6.61
C PRO A 137 -13.00 -1.58 6.07
N ALA A 138 -11.96 -2.09 5.41
CA ALA A 138 -11.93 -3.47 4.93
C ALA A 138 -12.02 -4.47 6.10
N LEU A 139 -11.34 -4.19 7.21
CA LEU A 139 -11.46 -4.97 8.45
C LEU A 139 -12.85 -4.86 9.09
N ILE A 140 -13.43 -3.65 9.16
CA ILE A 140 -14.75 -3.42 9.76
C ILE A 140 -15.84 -4.13 8.95
N LEU A 141 -15.84 -3.97 7.62
CA LEU A 141 -16.80 -4.64 6.74
C LEU A 141 -16.70 -6.16 6.86
N ARG A 142 -15.48 -6.68 7.02
CA ARG A 142 -15.25 -8.09 7.28
C ARG A 142 -15.84 -8.52 8.63
N GLN A 143 -15.56 -7.81 9.71
CA GLN A 143 -16.07 -8.15 11.04
C GLN A 143 -17.60 -8.16 11.07
N ARG A 144 -18.23 -7.21 10.37
CA ARG A 144 -19.69 -7.16 10.18
C ARG A 144 -20.23 -8.38 9.44
N ARG A 145 -19.54 -8.86 8.39
CA ARG A 145 -19.95 -10.05 7.63
C ARG A 145 -19.83 -11.33 8.45
N THR A 146 -18.77 -11.48 9.26
CA THR A 146 -18.60 -12.66 10.14
C THR A 146 -19.60 -12.67 11.29
N GLY A 147 -19.92 -11.52 11.88
CA GLY A 147 -20.90 -11.43 12.97
C GLY A 147 -22.31 -11.84 12.53
N ARG A 148 -22.71 -11.54 11.29
CA ARG A 148 -24.01 -11.98 10.74
C ARG A 148 -24.09 -13.50 10.59
N ALA A 149 -23.00 -14.17 10.19
CA ALA A 149 -22.99 -15.61 10.01
C ALA A 149 -23.17 -16.37 11.33
N LEU A 150 -22.55 -15.88 12.42
CA LEU A 150 -22.68 -16.49 13.75
C LEU A 150 -24.09 -16.33 14.33
N ARG A 151 -24.70 -15.15 14.17
CA ARG A 151 -26.08 -14.93 14.63
C ARG A 151 -27.10 -15.81 13.91
N VAL A 152 -26.91 -16.07 12.61
CA VAL A 152 -27.79 -16.98 11.85
C VAL A 152 -27.66 -18.42 12.34
N SER A 153 -26.47 -18.88 12.76
CA SER A 153 -26.33 -20.21 13.36
C SER A 153 -26.96 -20.35 14.74
N GLU A 154 -27.09 -19.26 15.50
CA GLU A 154 -27.80 -19.27 16.79
C GLU A 154 -29.33 -19.26 16.64
N MET A 155 -29.85 -18.64 15.57
CA MET A 155 -31.29 -18.55 15.30
C MET A 155 -31.87 -19.79 14.61
N LEU A 156 -31.03 -20.69 14.09
CA LEU A 156 -31.51 -21.99 13.66
C LEU A 156 -31.94 -22.74 14.92
N PRO A 157 -33.24 -23.01 15.11
CA PRO A 157 -33.71 -23.75 16.27
C PRO A 157 -32.90 -25.05 16.30
N LYS A 158 -32.39 -25.41 17.48
CA LYS A 158 -31.93 -26.77 17.74
C LYS A 158 -33.14 -27.64 17.48
N GLU A 159 -33.32 -28.05 16.23
CA GLU A 159 -34.33 -28.99 15.81
C GLU A 159 -34.05 -30.21 16.66
N ASN A 160 -34.97 -30.42 17.61
CA ASN A 160 -34.78 -31.34 18.71
C ASN A 160 -34.29 -32.65 18.12
N THR A 161 -33.05 -33.00 18.47
CA THR A 161 -32.54 -34.36 18.38
C THR A 161 -33.34 -35.20 19.38
N ALA A 162 -34.63 -35.35 19.09
CA ALA A 162 -35.51 -36.29 19.73
C ALA A 162 -35.04 -37.68 19.26
N THR A 163 -34.20 -38.28 20.11
CA THR A 163 -34.40 -39.66 20.56
C THR A 163 -35.02 -40.61 19.52
N SER A 164 -34.24 -41.04 18.53
CA SER A 164 -34.49 -42.33 17.88
C SER A 164 -33.60 -43.39 18.55
N PRO A 165 -34.16 -44.53 18.97
CA PRO A 165 -33.45 -45.55 19.74
C PRO A 165 -32.39 -46.30 18.91
N PRO A 166 -31.42 -46.97 19.56
CA PRO A 166 -30.39 -47.72 18.87
C PRO A 166 -30.97 -49.06 18.38
N THR A 167 -31.02 -49.29 17.08
CA THR A 167 -31.14 -50.65 16.54
C THR A 167 -30.31 -50.81 15.27
N THR A 168 -29.22 -51.56 15.45
CA THR A 168 -28.50 -52.43 14.51
C THR A 168 -27.57 -51.85 13.44
N PRO A 169 -26.37 -52.44 13.27
CA PRO A 169 -25.36 -52.01 12.32
C PRO A 169 -25.33 -52.93 11.09
N THR A 170 -25.82 -52.48 9.94
CA THR A 170 -25.48 -53.17 8.69
C THR A 170 -25.75 -52.30 7.48
N ALA A 171 -24.67 -52.05 6.71
CA ALA A 171 -24.67 -51.56 5.34
C ALA A 171 -25.33 -50.17 5.14
N VAL A 172 -24.71 -49.17 4.53
CA VAL A 172 -24.42 -49.18 3.10
C VAL A 172 -23.35 -48.12 2.86
N ARG A 173 -22.15 -48.64 2.68
CA ARG A 173 -21.02 -48.03 1.99
C ARG A 173 -21.42 -47.80 0.52
N ARG A 174 -22.06 -46.68 0.17
CA ARG A 174 -22.24 -46.17 -1.22
C ARG A 174 -23.11 -44.90 -1.26
N ARG A 175 -22.57 -43.74 -0.86
CA ARG A 175 -23.22 -42.46 -1.21
C ARG A 175 -22.27 -41.26 -1.36
N TRP A 176 -21.02 -41.53 -1.72
CA TRP A 176 -19.99 -40.50 -1.90
C TRP A 176 -19.54 -40.30 -3.37
N LEU A 177 -20.23 -40.88 -4.36
CA LEU A 177 -19.81 -40.81 -5.77
C LEU A 177 -20.68 -39.97 -6.72
N LEU A 178 -21.69 -39.23 -6.25
CA LEU A 178 -22.60 -38.49 -7.16
C LEU A 178 -22.75 -36.99 -6.84
N ARG A 179 -21.68 -36.32 -6.44
CA ARG A 179 -21.66 -34.83 -6.33
C ARG A 179 -20.52 -34.13 -7.06
N SER A 180 -19.83 -34.82 -7.97
CA SER A 180 -18.75 -34.24 -8.78
C SER A 180 -19.15 -33.87 -10.23
N ALA A 181 -20.42 -34.03 -10.63
CA ALA A 181 -20.80 -33.92 -12.05
C ALA A 181 -21.61 -32.67 -12.46
N CYS A 182 -21.86 -31.69 -11.60
CA CYS A 182 -22.69 -30.53 -11.98
C CYS A 182 -22.01 -29.20 -11.64
N GLY A 183 -21.36 -28.59 -12.63
CA GLY A 183 -20.80 -27.25 -12.48
C GLY A 183 -19.73 -26.83 -13.48
N ARG A 184 -19.73 -27.32 -14.73
CA ARG A 184 -18.90 -26.82 -15.83
C ARG A 184 -19.82 -26.36 -16.97
N ALA A 185 -20.27 -25.10 -16.95
CA ALA A 185 -20.80 -24.38 -18.11
C ALA A 185 -21.09 -22.91 -17.75
N ARG A 186 -20.15 -22.00 -18.06
CA ARG A 186 -20.31 -20.54 -18.32
C ARG A 186 -18.94 -19.89 -18.20
N GLY A 187 -18.34 -19.28 -19.22
CA GLY A 187 -18.74 -19.14 -20.60
C GLY A 187 -17.59 -18.47 -21.34
N ASP A 188 -17.32 -18.96 -22.55
CA ASP A 188 -16.57 -18.23 -23.56
C ASP A 188 -17.34 -16.96 -23.90
N ARG A 189 -16.68 -15.81 -23.76
CA ARG A 189 -17.08 -14.59 -24.47
C ARG A 189 -15.88 -14.11 -25.27
N GLY A 190 -16.15 -13.95 -26.56
CA GLY A 190 -15.20 -13.71 -27.62
C GLY A 190 -14.29 -12.50 -27.42
N ALA A 191 -13.10 -12.64 -27.99
CA ALA A 191 -12.24 -11.54 -28.34
C ALA A 191 -12.84 -10.78 -29.55
N PRO A 192 -12.89 -9.44 -29.53
CA PRO A 192 -13.07 -8.66 -30.74
C PRO A 192 -11.76 -8.59 -31.51
N SER A 193 -11.82 -8.93 -32.79
CA SER A 193 -10.81 -8.61 -33.80
C SER A 193 -11.10 -7.21 -34.35
N ALA A 194 -10.08 -6.35 -34.35
CA ALA A 194 -9.86 -5.26 -35.30
C ALA A 194 -8.40 -4.80 -35.16
#